data_AF-A0A832SFS3-F1
#
_entry.id   AF-A0A832SFS3-F1
#
_cell.length_a   1.000
_cell.length_b   1.000
_cell.length_c   1.000
_cell.angle_alpha   90.00
_cell.angle_beta   90.00
_cell.angle_gamma   90.00
#
_symmetry.space_group_name_H-M   'P 1'
#
loop_
_entity.id
_entity.type
_entity.pdbx_description
1 polymer ?
#
loop_
_entity_poly.entity_id
_entity_poly.type
_entity_poly.pdbx_seq_one_letter_code
_entity_poly.pdbx_strand_id
1 'polypeptide(L)' 'MAIHPIEFRYGTPEMKAVWEQEAKLQNMLKVEAALAKAEGEIGLIPKEAAD' A
#
# COMPACT_ATOMS: atom_id res chain seq x y z
N MET A 1 -11.79 7.45 -20.87
CA MET A 1 -11.86 6.25 -21.74
C MET A 1 -10.58 5.48 -21.48
N ALA A 2 -10.67 4.23 -21.03
CA ALA A 2 -9.50 3.40 -20.79
C ALA A 2 -8.77 3.17 -22.12
N ILE A 3 -7.55 3.68 -22.24
CA ILE A 3 -6.72 3.52 -23.46
C ILE A 3 -6.06 2.13 -23.45
N HIS A 4 -5.77 1.60 -22.26
CA HIS A 4 -5.01 0.37 -22.10
C HIS A 4 -5.91 -0.88 -22.02
N PRO A 5 -5.73 -1.90 -22.88
CA PRO A 5 -6.58 -3.11 -22.90
C PRO A 5 -6.63 -3.92 -21.60
N ILE A 6 -5.62 -3.80 -20.73
CA ILE A 6 -5.64 -4.44 -19.40
C ILE A 6 -6.75 -3.84 -18.52
N GLU A 7 -7.06 -2.56 -18.67
CA GLU A 7 -8.05 -1.88 -17.84
C GLU A 7 -9.48 -2.31 -18.15
N PHE A 8 -9.78 -2.83 -19.35
CA PHE A 8 -11.14 -3.20 -19.75
C PHE A 8 -11.31 -4.61 -20.33
N ARG A 9 -10.32 -5.17 -21.02
CA ARG A 9 -10.45 -6.44 -21.77
C ARG A 9 -9.72 -7.63 -21.15
N TYR A 10 -8.55 -7.41 -20.56
CA TYR A 10 -7.65 -8.50 -20.17
C TYR A 10 -7.36 -8.61 -18.66
N GLY A 11 -7.77 -7.64 -17.83
CA GLY A 11 -7.60 -7.72 -16.38
C GLY A 11 -8.79 -8.37 -15.67
N THR A 12 -8.53 -9.34 -14.78
CA THR A 12 -9.56 -9.84 -13.85
C THR A 12 -9.84 -8.79 -12.75
N PRO A 13 -11.04 -8.79 -12.14
CA PRO A 13 -11.37 -7.86 -11.06
C PRO A 13 -10.37 -7.93 -9.89
N GLU A 14 -9.93 -9.14 -9.53
CA GLU A 14 -9.00 -9.37 -8.41
C GLU A 14 -7.63 -8.75 -8.69
N MET A 15 -7.11 -8.94 -9.91
CA MET A 15 -5.82 -8.37 -10.28
C MET A 15 -5.90 -6.85 -10.38
N LYS A 16 -6.99 -6.29 -10.93
CA LYS A 16 -7.17 -4.83 -10.98
C LYS A 16 -7.18 -4.23 -9.58
N ALA A 17 -7.91 -4.83 -8.65
CA ALA A 17 -7.97 -4.38 -7.26
C ALA A 17 -6.59 -4.29 -6.59
N VAL A 18 -5.62 -5.14 -6.98
CA VAL A 18 -4.23 -5.06 -6.46
C VAL A 18 -3.48 -3.84 -7.00
N TRP A 19 -3.71 -3.46 -8.25
CA TRP A 19 -2.98 -2.42 -8.97
C TRP A 19 -3.70 -1.07 -9.03
N GLU A 20 -4.89 -0.97 -8.44
CA GLU A 20 -5.60 0.28 -8.28
C GLU A 20 -4.82 1.28 -7.42
N GLN A 21 -5.02 2.57 -7.68
CA GLN A 21 -4.30 3.65 -6.98
C GLN A 21 -4.53 3.61 -5.46
N GLU A 22 -5.75 3.27 -5.05
CA GLU A 22 -6.09 3.13 -3.63
C GLU A 22 -5.33 1.97 -2.98
N ALA A 23 -5.30 0.80 -3.61
CA ALA A 23 -4.53 -0.34 -3.11
C ALA A 23 -3.02 -0.05 -3.06
N LYS A 24 -2.49 0.66 -4.06
CA LYS A 24 -1.10 1.12 -4.05
C LYS A 24 -0.82 2.03 -2.84
N LEU A 25 -1.64 3.05 -2.62
CA LEU A 25 -1.49 3.96 -1.49
C LEU A 25 -1.61 3.22 -0.16
N GLN A 26 -2.62 2.36 -0.03
CA GLN A 26 -2.84 1.57 1.18
C GLN A 26 -1.67 0.65 1.49
N ASN A 27 -1.05 0.04 0.48
CA ASN A 27 0.12 -0.80 0.66
C ASN A 27 1.37 0.00 1.02
N MET A 28 1.56 1.20 0.46
CA MET A 28 2.62 2.10 0.89
C MET A 28 2.47 2.48 2.36
N LEU A 29 1.26 2.87 2.80
CA LEU A 29 0.98 3.20 4.19
C LEU A 29 1.22 2.03 5.15
N LYS A 30 0.87 0.80 4.74
CA LYS A 30 1.16 -0.41 5.53
C LYS A 30 2.66 -0.63 5.71
N VAL A 31 3.46 -0.36 4.68
CA VAL A 31 4.92 -0.47 4.76
C VAL A 31 5.48 0.59 5.72
N GLU A 32 5.03 1.84 5.60
CA GLU A 32 5.46 2.91 6.52
C GLU A 32 5.06 2.62 7.96
N ALA A 33 3.84 2.12 8.21
CA ALA A 33 3.41 1.72 9.55
C ALA A 33 4.26 0.57 10.12
N ALA A 34 4.59 -0.43 9.30
CA ALA A 34 5.47 -1.52 9.72
C ALA A 34 6.90 -1.03 10.02
N LEU A 35 7.39 -0.06 9.24
CA LEU A 35 8.68 0.58 9.46
C LEU A 35 8.68 1.38 10.78
N ALA A 36 7.69 2.25 10.98
CA ALA A 36 7.54 3.04 12.20
C ALA A 36 7.48 2.16 13.45
N LYS A 37 6.75 1.03 13.38
CA LYS A 37 6.73 0.04 14.45
C LYS A 37 8.12 -0.52 14.78
N ALA A 38 8.86 -0.94 13.75
CA ALA A 38 10.23 -1.46 13.94
C ALA A 38 11.17 -0.38 14.49
N GLU A 39 11.04 0.87 14.04
CA GLU A 39 11.77 2.02 14.55
C GLU A 39 11.45 2.31 16.03
N GLY A 40 10.19 2.16 16.45
CA GLY A 40 9.77 2.27 17.84
C GLY A 40 10.28 1.13 18.73
N GLU A 41 10.40 -0.09 18.19
CA GLU A 41 10.97 -1.25 18.90
C GLU A 41 12.45 -1.06 19.24
N ILE A 42 13.22 -0.43 18.34
CA ILE A 42 14.64 -0.11 18.56
C ILE A 42 14.86 1.24 19.28
N GLY A 43 13.79 1.99 19.53
CA GLY A 43 13.84 3.28 20.21
C GLY A 43 14.37 4.44 19.36
N LEU A 44 14.27 4.33 18.02
CA LEU A 44 14.62 5.42 17.11
C LEU A 44 13.57 6.55 17.16
N ILE A 45 12.30 6.17 17.30
CA ILE A 45 11.17 7.09 17.51
C ILE A 45 10.45 6.76 18.83
N PRO A 46 9.73 7.71 19.46
CA PRO A 46 8.87 7.42 20.61
C PRO A 46 7.87 6.32 20.28
N LYS A 47 7.64 5.38 21.20
CA LYS A 47 6.71 4.25 20.96
C LYS A 47 5.29 4.73 20.69
N GLU A 48 4.91 5.85 21.29
CA GLU A 48 3.60 6.48 21.10
C GLU A 48 3.41 7.04 19.67
N ALA A 49 4.50 7.25 18.92
CA ALA A 49 4.47 7.67 17.53
C ALA A 49 4.62 6.50 16.54
N ALA A 50 4.88 5.29 17.04
CA ALA A 50 5.08 4.07 16.26
C ALA A 50 3.80 3.23 16.11
N ASP A 51 2.75 3.56 16.88
CA ASP A 51 1.42 2.94 16.88
C ASP A 51 0.38 3.84 16.18
#